data_AF-A0A5J5F9I6-F1
#
_entry.id   AF-A0A5J5F9I6-F1
#
_cell.length_a   1.000
_cell.length_b   1.000
_cell.length_c   1.000
_cell.angle_alpha   90.00
_cell.angle_beta   90.00
_cell.angle_gamma   90.00
#
_symmetry.space_group_name_H-M   'P 1'
#
loop_
_entity.id
_entity.type
_entity.pdbx_description
1 polymer ?
#
loop_
_entity_poly.entity_id
_entity_poly.type
_entity_poly.pdbx_seq_one_letter_code
_entity_poly.pdbx_strand_id
1 'polypeptide(L)'
;MSPISNLSPELYLQIIVSLLDDHEYDIRYALSHNLLPFLRASPDAFRVWRENKAAILNRAAVQHLVRLKPYALAIRRMNLRSLLRWYVRLGTYKLAPRFQDLLQEVEHAFNLDERLVAAAVESLAAEGKLKVVRHLVADLKTWLAEGYHPVEISWTRKWFQSMLLLTVDG
;
A
#
# COMPACT_ATOMS: atom_id res chain seq x y z
N MET A 1 -12.94 36.74 -22.17
CA MET A 1 -13.55 35.61 -21.45
C MET A 1 -12.55 34.47 -21.45
N SER A 2 -12.36 33.78 -20.32
CA SER A 2 -11.42 32.65 -20.26
C SER A 2 -11.98 31.49 -21.10
N PRO A 3 -11.19 30.86 -21.99
CA PRO A 3 -11.64 29.75 -22.83
C PRO A 3 -12.11 28.53 -22.02
N ILE A 4 -11.80 28.49 -20.72
CA ILE A 4 -12.16 27.42 -19.79
C ILE A 4 -13.63 27.50 -19.34
N SER A 5 -14.31 28.63 -19.50
CA SER A 5 -15.68 28.84 -18.98
C SER A 5 -16.82 28.27 -19.85
N ASN A 6 -16.51 27.71 -21.02
CA ASN A 6 -17.51 27.21 -21.99
C ASN A 6 -17.30 25.73 -22.35
N LEU A 7 -16.62 24.96 -21.49
CA LEU A 7 -16.40 23.53 -21.73
C LEU A 7 -17.68 22.74 -21.43
N SER A 8 -17.87 21.60 -22.11
CA SER A 8 -18.95 20.70 -21.77
C SER A 8 -18.72 20.07 -20.38
N PRO A 9 -19.78 19.69 -19.65
CA PRO A 9 -19.65 19.01 -18.35
C PRO A 9 -18.72 17.79 -18.38
N GLU A 10 -18.73 17.04 -19.49
CA GLU A 10 -17.87 15.87 -19.71
C GLU A 10 -16.39 16.23 -19.74
N LEU A 11 -16.03 17.36 -20.37
CA LEU A 11 -14.66 17.85 -20.39
C LEU A 11 -14.19 18.29 -18.99
N TYR A 12 -15.06 18.93 -18.21
CA TYR A 12 -14.74 19.23 -16.80
C TYR A 12 -14.51 17.96 -15.99
N LEU A 13 -15.35 16.94 -16.15
CA LEU A 13 -15.16 15.64 -15.47
C LEU A 13 -13.83 15.02 -15.85
N GLN A 14 -13.44 15.03 -17.13
CA GLN A 14 -12.15 14.53 -17.58
C GLN A 14 -10.99 15.30 -16.94
N ILE A 15 -11.04 16.63 -16.94
CA ILE A 15 -9.99 17.46 -16.32
C ILE A 15 -9.90 17.17 -14.82
N ILE A 16 -11.02 17.13 -14.11
CA ILE A 16 -11.07 16.86 -12.66
C ILE A 16 -10.46 15.49 -12.35
N VAL A 17 -10.82 14.46 -13.12
CA VAL A 17 -10.26 13.11 -12.95
C VAL A 17 -8.75 13.13 -13.19
N SER A 18 -8.28 13.78 -14.26
CA SER A 18 -6.85 13.91 -14.55
C SER A 18 -6.08 14.63 -13.44
N LEU A 19 -6.65 15.71 -12.86
CA LEU A 19 -6.03 16.45 -11.76
C LEU A 19 -5.92 15.61 -10.48
N LEU A 20 -6.83 14.65 -10.27
CA LEU A 20 -6.79 13.69 -9.17
C LEU A 20 -5.86 12.50 -9.42
N ASP A 21 -5.43 12.30 -10.67
CA ASP A 21 -4.62 11.16 -11.10
C ASP A 21 -3.11 11.46 -11.11
N ASP A 22 -2.74 12.74 -11.02
CA ASP A 22 -1.36 13.24 -11.16
C ASP A 22 -0.42 12.87 -9.99
N HIS A 23 -0.98 12.48 -8.83
CA HIS A 23 -0.19 12.03 -7.69
C HIS A 23 -0.31 10.54 -7.49
N GLU A 24 0.85 9.87 -7.40
CA GLU A 24 0.97 8.42 -7.52
C GLU A 24 -0.07 7.63 -6.72
N TYR A 25 -0.44 8.05 -5.49
CA TYR A 25 -1.53 7.41 -4.71
C TYR A 25 -2.23 8.33 -3.69
N ASP A 26 -1.96 9.65 -3.66
CA ASP A 26 -2.48 10.55 -2.61
C ASP A 26 -3.57 11.49 -3.16
N ILE A 27 -4.82 11.05 -3.00
CA ILE A 27 -6.00 11.84 -3.35
C ILE A 27 -6.08 13.14 -2.53
N ARG A 28 -5.65 13.15 -1.26
CA ARG A 28 -5.73 14.36 -0.41
C ARG A 28 -4.76 15.42 -0.91
N TYR A 29 -3.56 15.01 -1.29
CA TYR A 29 -2.57 15.91 -1.89
C TYR A 29 -3.06 16.45 -3.24
N ALA A 30 -3.54 15.58 -4.12
CA ALA A 30 -4.07 15.98 -5.42
C ALA A 30 -5.27 16.94 -5.29
N LEU A 31 -6.13 16.72 -4.30
CA LEU A 31 -7.24 17.61 -3.97
C LEU A 31 -6.74 19.02 -3.62
N SER A 32 -5.78 19.12 -2.71
CA SER A 32 -5.33 20.41 -2.18
C SER A 32 -4.46 21.20 -3.16
N HIS A 33 -3.59 20.52 -3.91
CA HIS A 33 -2.59 21.17 -4.75
C HIS A 33 -3.03 21.35 -6.21
N ASN A 34 -3.88 20.46 -6.73
CA ASN A 34 -4.26 20.47 -8.15
C ASN A 34 -5.73 20.85 -8.32
N LEU A 35 -6.63 20.12 -7.66
CA LEU A 35 -8.06 20.27 -7.91
C LEU A 35 -8.63 21.57 -7.33
N LEU A 36 -8.37 21.87 -6.05
CA LEU A 36 -8.94 23.06 -5.41
C LEU A 36 -8.58 24.38 -6.12
N PRO A 37 -7.33 24.61 -6.57
CA PRO A 37 -7.00 25.78 -7.39
C PRO A 37 -7.81 25.86 -8.69
N PHE A 38 -7.95 24.74 -9.40
CA PHE A 38 -8.75 24.67 -10.63
C PHE A 38 -10.23 25.00 -10.38
N LEU A 39 -10.83 24.41 -9.34
CA LEU A 39 -12.21 24.66 -8.96
C LEU A 39 -12.45 26.12 -8.54
N ARG A 40 -11.48 26.78 -7.90
CA ARG A 40 -11.56 28.21 -7.57
C ARG A 40 -11.51 29.10 -8.80
N ALA A 41 -10.79 28.67 -9.84
CA ALA A 41 -10.65 29.41 -11.08
C ALA A 41 -11.86 29.27 -12.04
N SER A 42 -12.72 28.27 -11.84
CA SER A 42 -13.87 28.00 -12.71
C SER A 42 -15.14 27.64 -11.92
N PRO A 43 -16.17 28.53 -11.89
CA PRO A 43 -17.46 28.25 -11.26
C PRO A 43 -18.18 27.03 -11.84
N ASP A 44 -18.09 26.82 -13.16
CA ASP A 44 -18.70 25.66 -13.82
C ASP A 44 -18.03 24.36 -13.42
N ALA A 45 -16.69 24.33 -13.33
CA ALA A 45 -15.96 23.18 -12.80
C ALA A 45 -16.37 22.89 -11.35
N PHE A 46 -16.54 23.92 -10.52
CA PHE A 46 -17.01 23.77 -9.15
C PHE A 46 -18.42 23.19 -9.06
N ARG A 47 -19.35 23.60 -9.94
CA ARG A 47 -20.69 23.01 -10.01
C ARG A 47 -20.62 21.53 -10.37
N VAL A 48 -19.91 21.19 -11.45
CA VAL A 48 -19.72 19.80 -11.89
C VAL A 48 -19.11 18.94 -10.79
N TRP A 49 -18.08 19.46 -10.11
CA TRP A 49 -17.48 18.79 -8.96
C TRP A 49 -18.47 18.56 -7.84
N ARG A 50 -19.23 19.60 -7.42
CA ARG A 50 -20.18 19.49 -6.31
C ARG A 50 -21.22 18.40 -6.57
N GLU A 51 -21.74 18.33 -7.78
CA GLU A 51 -22.78 17.36 -8.18
C GLU A 51 -22.23 15.93 -8.26
N ASN A 52 -20.96 15.76 -8.63
CA ASN A 52 -20.36 14.45 -8.94
C ASN A 52 -19.28 14.00 -7.95
N LYS A 53 -19.03 14.76 -6.88
CA LYS A 53 -17.88 14.60 -5.96
C LYS A 53 -17.69 13.16 -5.48
N ALA A 54 -18.76 12.54 -4.97
CA ALA A 54 -18.68 11.18 -4.43
C ALA A 54 -18.32 10.16 -5.51
N ALA A 55 -18.94 10.26 -6.69
CA ALA A 55 -18.66 9.36 -7.82
C ALA A 55 -17.23 9.53 -8.35
N ILE A 56 -16.76 10.78 -8.46
CA ILE A 56 -15.39 11.10 -8.89
C ILE A 56 -14.37 10.54 -7.91
N LEU A 57 -14.53 10.80 -6.61
CA LEU A 57 -13.61 10.33 -5.58
C LEU A 57 -13.59 8.80 -5.48
N ASN A 58 -14.76 8.17 -5.58
CA ASN A 58 -14.86 6.72 -5.60
C ASN A 58 -14.11 6.14 -6.81
N ARG A 59 -14.36 6.67 -8.02
CA ARG A 59 -13.67 6.23 -9.24
C ARG A 59 -12.16 6.41 -9.15
N ALA A 60 -11.70 7.57 -8.68
CA ALA A 60 -10.28 7.84 -8.48
C ALA A 60 -9.67 6.82 -7.52
N ALA A 61 -10.31 6.58 -6.36
CA ALA A 61 -9.85 5.61 -5.38
C ALA A 61 -9.77 4.18 -5.94
N VAL A 62 -10.74 3.74 -6.74
CA VAL A 62 -10.69 2.45 -7.44
C VAL A 62 -9.49 2.40 -8.38
N GLN A 63 -9.29 3.42 -9.22
CA GLN A 63 -8.18 3.47 -10.18
C GLN A 63 -6.82 3.42 -9.47
N HIS A 64 -6.65 4.20 -8.41
CA HIS A 64 -5.45 4.20 -7.57
C HIS A 64 -5.20 2.84 -6.92
N LEU A 65 -6.24 2.19 -6.38
CA LEU A 65 -6.12 0.82 -5.85
C LEU A 65 -5.73 -0.19 -6.94
N VAL A 66 -6.28 -0.08 -8.15
CA VAL A 66 -5.91 -0.96 -9.26
C VAL A 66 -4.44 -0.80 -9.62
N ARG A 67 -3.92 0.44 -9.67
CA ARG A 67 -2.50 0.73 -9.94
C ARG A 67 -1.58 0.30 -8.80
N LEU A 68 -2.03 0.38 -7.56
CA LEU A 68 -1.25 -0.02 -6.38
C LEU A 68 -1.04 -1.54 -6.32
N LYS A 69 -1.91 -2.33 -6.95
CA LYS A 69 -1.93 -3.80 -6.86
C LYS A 69 -0.58 -4.47 -7.20
N PRO A 70 0.14 -4.16 -8.30
CA PRO A 70 1.41 -4.81 -8.62
C PRO A 70 2.48 -4.55 -7.57
N TYR A 71 2.61 -3.29 -7.13
CA TYR A 71 3.53 -2.90 -6.05
C TYR A 71 3.19 -3.63 -4.75
N ALA A 72 1.92 -3.63 -4.37
CA ALA A 72 1.42 -4.31 -3.18
C ALA A 72 1.75 -5.81 -3.18
N LEU A 73 1.56 -6.49 -4.32
CA LEU A 73 1.90 -7.90 -4.48
C LEU A 73 3.41 -8.16 -4.41
N ALA A 74 4.24 -7.28 -4.98
CA ALA A 74 5.69 -7.38 -4.90
C ALA A 74 6.18 -7.27 -3.45
N ILE A 75 5.67 -6.27 -2.71
CA ILE A 75 6.01 -6.07 -1.29
C ILE A 75 5.56 -7.26 -0.44
N ARG A 76 4.35 -7.81 -0.68
CA ARG A 76 3.88 -9.01 0.03
C ARG A 76 4.79 -10.23 -0.22
N ARG A 77 5.19 -10.47 -1.47
CA ARG A 77 6.11 -11.58 -1.81
C ARG A 77 7.47 -11.41 -1.13
N MET A 78 8.00 -10.20 -1.11
CA MET A 78 9.25 -9.87 -0.44
C MET A 78 9.14 -10.14 1.07
N ASN A 79 8.10 -9.65 1.73
CA ASN A 79 7.87 -9.89 3.16
C ASN A 79 7.75 -11.39 3.49
N LEU A 80 6.98 -12.16 2.71
CA LEU A 80 6.87 -13.61 2.91
C LEU A 80 8.22 -14.33 2.77
N ARG A 81 9.04 -13.94 1.78
CA ARG A 81 10.38 -14.52 1.58
C ARG A 81 11.31 -14.20 2.75
N SER A 82 11.33 -12.95 3.20
CA SER A 82 12.18 -12.54 4.34
C SER A 82 11.74 -13.20 5.63
N LEU A 83 10.43 -13.32 5.86
CA LEU A 83 9.86 -14.00 7.02
C LEU A 83 10.24 -15.50 7.03
N LEU A 84 10.11 -16.19 5.89
CA LEU A 84 10.50 -17.59 5.77
C LEU A 84 12.00 -17.77 6.02
N ARG A 85 12.85 -16.90 5.46
CA ARG A 85 14.30 -16.94 5.71
C ARG A 85 14.61 -16.78 7.19
N TRP A 86 13.96 -15.84 7.87
CA TRP A 86 14.14 -15.65 9.30
C TRP A 86 13.75 -16.89 10.10
N TYR A 87 12.59 -17.51 9.83
CA TYR A 87 12.19 -18.75 10.50
C TYR A 87 13.15 -19.91 10.25
N VAL A 88 13.64 -20.06 9.01
CA VAL A 88 14.66 -21.08 8.69
C VAL A 88 15.93 -20.81 9.49
N ARG A 89 16.40 -19.57 9.56
CA ARG A 89 17.60 -19.22 10.33
C ARG A 89 17.42 -19.45 11.83
N LEU A 90 16.25 -19.12 12.36
CA LEU A 90 15.91 -19.38 13.75
C LEU A 90 15.90 -20.88 14.06
N GLY A 91 15.33 -21.68 13.17
CA GLY A 91 15.36 -23.14 13.27
C GLY A 91 16.79 -23.68 13.24
N THR A 92 17.63 -23.22 12.29
CA THR A 92 19.03 -23.64 12.22
C THR A 92 19.83 -23.24 13.46
N TYR A 93 19.56 -22.07 14.05
CA TYR A 93 20.20 -21.62 15.28
C TYR A 93 19.80 -22.51 16.46
N LYS A 94 18.50 -22.77 16.63
CA LYS A 94 17.99 -23.59 17.74
C LYS A 94 18.38 -25.07 17.67
N LEU A 95 18.55 -25.60 16.47
CA LEU A 95 18.89 -27.00 16.20
C LEU A 95 20.39 -27.21 15.97
N ALA A 96 21.21 -26.18 16.20
CA ALA A 96 22.64 -26.27 15.96
C ALA A 96 23.27 -27.37 16.83
N PRO A 97 24.11 -28.26 16.24
CA PRO A 97 24.83 -29.26 17.00
C PRO A 97 25.88 -28.59 17.88
N ARG A 98 26.14 -29.17 19.05
CA ARG A 98 27.23 -28.75 19.93
C ARG A 98 28.52 -29.44 19.52
N PHE A 99 29.60 -28.68 19.43
CA PHE A 99 30.95 -29.14 19.18
C PHE A 99 31.69 -29.40 20.50
N GLN A 100 32.67 -30.32 20.45
CA GLN A 100 33.54 -30.62 21.59
C GLN A 100 34.67 -29.60 21.73
N ASP A 101 35.12 -29.02 20.62
CA ASP A 101 36.11 -27.93 20.61
C ASP A 101 35.41 -26.60 20.91
N LEU A 102 35.86 -25.95 21.99
CA LEU A 102 35.31 -24.68 22.45
C LEU A 102 35.49 -23.57 21.42
N LEU A 103 36.63 -23.52 20.72
CA LEU A 103 36.88 -22.47 19.72
C LEU A 103 35.92 -22.64 18.54
N GLN A 104 35.77 -23.87 18.06
CA GLN A 104 34.85 -24.21 16.98
C GLN A 104 33.38 -23.93 17.36
N GLU A 105 32.98 -24.24 18.59
CA GLU A 105 31.63 -23.95 19.10
C GLU A 105 31.34 -22.44 19.09
N VAL A 106 32.28 -21.64 19.58
CA VAL A 106 32.14 -20.17 19.65
C VAL A 106 32.05 -19.56 18.26
N GLU A 107 32.96 -19.95 17.34
CA GLU A 107 32.93 -19.47 15.95
C GLU A 107 31.63 -19.89 15.24
N HIS A 108 31.17 -21.12 15.45
CA HIS A 108 29.94 -21.61 14.86
C HIS A 108 28.72 -20.85 15.38
N ALA A 109 28.61 -20.69 16.70
CA ALA A 109 27.51 -19.96 17.34
C ALA A 109 27.45 -18.50 16.89
N PHE A 110 28.61 -17.84 16.80
CA PHE A 110 28.71 -16.45 16.31
C PHE A 110 28.21 -16.32 14.86
N ASN A 111 28.65 -17.21 13.97
CA ASN A 111 28.22 -17.20 12.57
C ASN A 111 26.70 -17.47 12.41
N LEU A 112 26.14 -18.33 13.26
CA LEU A 112 24.70 -18.59 13.25
C LEU A 112 23.90 -17.39 13.76
N ASP A 113 24.39 -16.76 14.84
CA ASP A 113 23.77 -15.56 15.41
C ASP A 113 23.77 -14.40 14.39
N GLU A 114 24.91 -14.11 13.76
CA GLU A 114 25.03 -13.05 12.76
C GLU A 114 24.04 -13.23 11.61
N ARG A 115 23.91 -14.46 11.08
CA ARG A 115 22.96 -14.80 10.02
C ARG A 115 21.51 -14.69 10.46
N LEU A 116 21.22 -15.04 11.72
CA LEU A 116 19.89 -14.91 12.31
C LEU A 116 19.50 -13.43 12.44
N VAL A 117 20.40 -12.62 13.00
CA VAL A 117 20.22 -11.17 13.16
C VAL A 117 20.00 -10.49 11.81
N ALA A 118 20.83 -10.80 10.81
CA ALA A 118 20.67 -10.25 9.46
C ALA A 118 19.29 -10.59 8.85
N ALA A 119 18.85 -11.85 8.97
CA ALA A 119 17.54 -12.27 8.47
C ALA A 119 16.38 -11.60 9.24
N ALA A 120 16.53 -11.37 10.54
CA ALA A 120 15.55 -10.65 11.36
C ALA A 120 15.42 -9.19 10.90
N VAL A 121 16.54 -8.50 10.66
CA VAL A 121 16.57 -7.12 10.15
C VAL A 121 15.90 -7.02 8.78
N GLU A 122 16.21 -7.93 7.85
CA GLU A 122 15.53 -7.99 6.54
C GLU A 122 14.02 -8.19 6.67
N SER A 123 13.59 -9.06 7.57
CA SER A 123 12.17 -9.35 7.84
C SER A 123 11.44 -8.10 8.36
N LEU A 124 12.02 -7.44 9.36
CA LEU A 124 11.49 -6.20 9.94
C LEU A 124 11.39 -5.07 8.90
N ALA A 125 12.43 -4.88 8.08
CA ALA A 125 12.40 -3.89 7.00
C ALA A 125 11.31 -4.19 5.97
N ALA A 126 11.10 -5.46 5.62
CA ALA A 126 10.04 -5.87 4.70
C ALA A 126 8.64 -5.70 5.30
N GLU A 127 8.48 -5.94 6.61
CA GLU A 127 7.24 -5.66 7.33
C GLU A 127 6.92 -4.16 7.34
N GLY A 128 7.92 -3.30 7.56
CA GLY A 128 7.76 -1.85 7.50
C GLY A 128 7.20 -1.39 6.15
N LYS A 129 7.75 -1.89 5.04
CA LYS A 129 7.22 -1.62 3.69
C LYS A 129 5.79 -2.13 3.53
N LEU A 130 5.47 -3.31 4.07
CA LEU A 130 4.11 -3.85 4.02
C LEU A 130 3.11 -3.00 4.82
N LYS A 131 3.53 -2.44 5.97
CA LYS A 131 2.72 -1.49 6.76
C LYS A 131 2.39 -0.23 5.96
N VAL A 132 3.35 0.33 5.21
CA VAL A 132 3.10 1.46 4.32
C VAL A 132 2.03 1.13 3.29
N VAL A 133 2.13 -0.01 2.59
CA VAL A 133 1.11 -0.40 1.61
C VAL A 133 -0.27 -0.57 2.26
N ARG A 134 -0.33 -1.15 3.47
CA ARG A 134 -1.61 -1.28 4.21
C ARG A 134 -2.22 0.08 4.54
N HIS A 135 -1.40 1.04 4.93
CA HIS A 135 -1.85 2.41 5.20
C HIS A 135 -2.41 3.05 3.92
N LEU A 136 -1.69 2.98 2.80
CA LEU A 136 -2.16 3.48 1.51
C LEU A 136 -3.50 2.85 1.08
N VAL A 137 -3.63 1.53 1.24
CA VAL A 137 -4.90 0.83 0.95
C VAL A 137 -6.03 1.31 1.86
N ALA A 138 -5.75 1.51 3.16
CA ALA A 138 -6.74 1.99 4.11
C ALA A 138 -7.19 3.42 3.77
N ASP A 139 -6.25 4.32 3.49
CA ASP A 139 -6.54 5.70 3.10
C ASP A 139 -7.34 5.77 1.79
N LEU A 140 -7.02 4.94 0.80
CA LEU A 140 -7.81 4.90 -0.44
C LEU A 140 -9.23 4.35 -0.20
N LYS A 141 -9.40 3.40 0.71
CA LYS A 141 -10.71 2.85 1.07
C LYS A 141 -11.64 3.86 1.74
N THR A 142 -11.13 4.90 2.39
CA THR A 142 -11.99 5.94 2.99
C THR A 142 -12.79 6.74 1.95
N TRP A 143 -12.37 6.68 0.67
CA TRP A 143 -13.03 7.37 -0.44
C TRP A 143 -14.00 6.48 -1.22
N LEU A 144 -14.07 5.19 -0.89
CA LEU A 144 -15.03 4.27 -1.50
C LEU A 144 -16.39 4.44 -0.82
N ALA A 145 -17.45 4.27 -1.60
CA ALA A 145 -18.79 4.17 -1.05
C ALA A 145 -18.91 2.92 -0.15
N GLU A 146 -19.76 3.00 0.88
CA GLU A 146 -19.98 1.89 1.80
C GLU A 146 -20.46 0.64 1.04
N GLY A 147 -19.88 -0.52 1.36
CA GLY A 147 -20.16 -1.79 0.68
C GLY A 147 -19.67 -1.88 -0.78
N TYR A 148 -19.08 -0.82 -1.34
CA TYR A 148 -18.64 -0.80 -2.73
C TYR A 148 -17.29 -1.52 -2.91
N HIS A 149 -17.35 -2.66 -3.58
CA HIS A 149 -16.21 -3.56 -3.74
C HIS A 149 -16.16 -4.19 -5.13
N PRO A 150 -15.75 -3.42 -6.15
CA PRO A 150 -15.55 -3.95 -7.49
C PRO A 150 -14.54 -5.11 -7.50
N VAL A 151 -14.69 -6.02 -8.46
CA VAL A 151 -13.86 -7.24 -8.59
C VAL A 151 -12.37 -6.88 -8.71
N GLU A 152 -12.09 -5.76 -9.36
CA GLU A 152 -10.78 -5.18 -9.62
C GLU A 152 -9.99 -4.89 -8.33
N ILE A 153 -10.68 -4.58 -7.23
CA ILE A 153 -10.08 -4.27 -5.92
C ILE A 153 -10.30 -5.37 -4.87
N SER A 154 -10.86 -6.53 -5.26
CA SER A 154 -11.11 -7.67 -4.37
C SER A 154 -9.86 -8.18 -3.63
N TRP A 155 -8.68 -7.97 -4.22
CA TRP A 155 -7.38 -8.31 -3.62
C TRP A 155 -7.13 -7.61 -2.27
N THR A 156 -7.77 -6.47 -2.03
CA THR A 156 -7.66 -5.70 -0.78
C THR A 156 -8.44 -6.32 0.39
N ARG A 157 -9.28 -7.34 0.16
CA ARG A 157 -10.04 -8.04 1.22
C ARG A 157 -9.19 -9.06 1.97
N LYS A 158 -8.47 -9.91 1.24
CA LYS A 158 -7.61 -10.98 1.80
C LYS A 158 -6.40 -10.47 2.58
N TRP A 159 -6.09 -9.18 2.47
CA TRP A 159 -4.99 -8.54 3.16
C TRP A 159 -5.21 -8.38 4.67
N PHE A 160 -6.45 -8.14 5.11
CA PHE A 160 -6.77 -7.99 6.54
C PHE A 160 -6.85 -9.33 7.28
N GLN A 161 -7.34 -10.38 6.62
CA GLN A 161 -7.54 -11.70 7.24
C GLN A 161 -6.24 -12.52 7.38
N SER A 162 -5.21 -12.26 6.57
CA SER A 162 -3.98 -13.07 6.60
C SER A 162 -3.04 -12.77 7.77
N MET A 163 -3.35 -11.80 8.64
CA MET A 163 -2.56 -11.47 9.84
C MET A 163 -3.16 -11.99 11.13
N LEU A 164 -4.49 -12.14 11.20
CA LEU A 164 -5.19 -12.57 12.41
C LEU A 164 -5.09 -14.08 12.69
N LEU A 165 -4.63 -14.86 11.71
CA LEU A 165 -4.48 -16.32 11.84
C LEU A 165 -3.08 -16.78 12.30
N LEU A 166 -2.21 -15.87 12.72
CA LEU A 166 -0.89 -16.22 13.27
C LEU A 166 -0.70 -15.82 14.75
N THR A 167 -1.76 -15.37 15.43
CA THR A 167 -1.66 -14.85 16.81
C THR A 167 -2.71 -15.37 17.78
N VAL A 168 -3.51 -16.40 17.45
CA VAL A 168 -4.57 -16.88 18.36
C VAL A 168 -4.46 -18.34 18.80
N ASP A 169 -3.68 -19.20 18.14
CA ASP A 169 -3.49 -20.58 18.62
C ASP A 169 -2.00 -20.92 18.76
N GLY A 170 -1.52 -20.82 20.00
CA GLY A 170 -0.18 -21.22 20.44
C GLY A 170 -0.09 -21.19 21.96
#